data_AF-A0A849U408-F1
#
_entry.id   AF-A0A849U408-F1
#
_cell.length_a   1.000
_cell.length_b   1.000
_cell.length_c   1.000
_cell.angle_alpha   90.00
_cell.angle_beta   90.00
_cell.angle_gamma   90.00
#
_symmetry.space_group_name_H-M   'P 1'
#
loop_
_entity.id
_entity.type
_entity.pdbx_description
1 polymer ?
#
loop_
_entity_poly.entity_id
_entity_poly.type
_entity_poly.pdbx_seq_one_letter_code
_entity_poly.pdbx_strand_id
1 'polypeptide(L)'
;VWYPDAACCRELYNNDSTGTNPGNSAGAVNQGTTTEIGGIYVGSNFLVRYPMAISEGYPNGRWFPYVGFGVGAHQMAMKPGGARGVELFAAVTDQRDTTIGFQGVGGLKVHLFKYVAAFVEAKYLYAHHRGLSSDRYGQSAQTVAPFGGQPDLVVNPYSSTIDTVLVHAGLSMHFDWKP
;
A
#
# COMPACT_ATOMS: atom_id res chain seq x y z
N VAL A 1 0.69 8.16 -4.51
CA VAL A 1 0.33 6.75 -4.78
C VAL A 1 1.61 5.95 -4.60
N TRP A 2 1.61 4.99 -3.68
CA TRP A 2 2.73 4.09 -3.43
C TRP A 2 2.28 2.65 -3.68
N TYR A 3 3.22 1.79 -4.08
CA TYR A 3 2.97 0.37 -4.25
C TYR A 3 3.33 -0.34 -2.93
N PRO A 4 2.35 -0.82 -2.15
CA PRO A 4 2.63 -1.48 -0.88
C PRO A 4 3.31 -2.83 -1.13
N ASP A 5 4.38 -3.13 -0.40
CA ASP A 5 4.99 -4.46 -0.41
C ASP A 5 4.09 -5.38 0.43
N ALA A 6 3.40 -6.32 -0.24
CA ALA A 6 2.68 -7.38 0.45
C ALA A 6 3.69 -8.42 0.97
N ALA A 7 3.67 -8.69 2.29
CA ALA A 7 4.65 -9.56 2.94
C ALA A 7 4.54 -11.04 2.48
N CYS A 8 3.38 -11.48 2.01
CA CYS A 8 3.29 -12.73 1.27
C CYS A 8 3.56 -12.43 -0.20
N CYS A 9 4.57 -13.12 -0.72
CA CYS A 9 4.59 -13.55 -2.11
C CYS A 9 5.04 -12.44 -3.10
N ARG A 10 6.28 -11.94 -2.89
CA ARG A 10 7.02 -11.04 -3.81
C ARG A 10 7.19 -11.60 -5.22
N GLU A 11 7.23 -12.93 -5.35
CA GLU A 11 7.20 -13.63 -6.63
C GLU A 11 5.88 -14.39 -6.71
N LEU A 12 5.18 -14.27 -7.85
CA LEU A 12 3.97 -15.04 -8.12
C LEU A 12 2.82 -14.78 -7.13
N TYR A 13 2.67 -13.52 -6.65
CA TYR A 13 1.63 -13.07 -5.71
C TYR A 13 0.23 -13.62 -6.01
N ASN A 14 -0.10 -13.76 -7.30
CA ASN A 14 -1.31 -14.43 -7.76
C ASN A 14 -1.05 -15.61 -8.70
N ASN A 15 0.19 -16.04 -8.91
CA ASN A 15 0.50 -17.15 -9.81
C ASN A 15 0.62 -18.48 -9.06
N ASP A 16 -0.11 -19.49 -9.53
CA ASP A 16 0.21 -20.87 -9.25
C ASP A 16 1.53 -21.23 -9.96
N SER A 17 2.65 -21.25 -9.21
CA SER A 17 3.99 -21.48 -9.76
C SER A 17 4.21 -22.91 -10.21
N THR A 18 3.38 -23.84 -9.74
CA THR A 18 3.55 -25.28 -9.96
C THR A 18 2.48 -25.87 -10.87
N GLY A 19 1.36 -25.18 -11.10
CA GLY A 19 0.23 -25.74 -11.84
C GLY A 19 -0.44 -26.93 -11.13
N THR A 20 -0.03 -27.23 -9.89
CA THR A 20 -0.43 -28.42 -9.13
C THR A 20 -1.50 -28.13 -8.10
N ASN A 21 -2.00 -26.89 -8.00
CA ASN A 21 -3.11 -26.62 -7.10
C ASN A 21 -4.35 -27.38 -7.59
N PRO A 22 -5.07 -28.09 -6.70
CA PRO A 22 -6.27 -28.87 -7.07
C PRO A 22 -7.43 -28.00 -7.59
N GLY A 23 -7.30 -26.66 -7.51
CA GLY A 23 -8.18 -25.70 -8.13
C GLY A 23 -7.81 -25.29 -9.56
N ASN A 24 -6.60 -25.57 -10.03
CA ASN A 24 -6.16 -25.22 -11.38
C ASN A 24 -6.65 -26.28 -12.37
N SER A 25 -7.87 -26.14 -12.87
CA SER A 25 -8.52 -27.09 -13.78
C SER A 25 -7.75 -27.35 -15.09
N ALA A 26 -6.74 -26.53 -15.40
CA ALA A 26 -5.94 -26.60 -16.61
C ALA A 26 -4.51 -27.14 -16.39
N GLY A 27 -4.08 -27.38 -15.15
CA GLY A 27 -2.70 -27.78 -14.83
C GLY A 27 -1.64 -26.77 -15.31
N ALA A 28 -2.06 -25.54 -15.62
CA ALA A 28 -1.26 -24.56 -16.32
C ALA A 28 -0.53 -23.68 -15.30
N VAL A 29 0.79 -23.69 -15.33
CA VAL A 29 1.60 -22.74 -14.58
C VAL A 29 1.24 -21.30 -14.97
N ASN A 30 1.28 -20.42 -13.98
CA ASN A 30 1.20 -18.98 -14.18
C ASN A 30 -0.14 -18.37 -14.67
N GLN A 31 -1.28 -18.81 -14.14
CA GLN A 31 -2.62 -18.33 -14.55
C GLN A 31 -3.21 -17.18 -13.68
N GLY A 32 -2.40 -16.57 -12.82
CA GLY A 32 -2.81 -15.53 -11.88
C GLY A 32 -3.02 -14.15 -12.47
N THR A 33 -4.16 -13.51 -12.20
CA THR A 33 -4.48 -12.19 -12.77
C THR A 33 -4.82 -11.14 -11.73
N THR A 34 -3.85 -10.66 -10.96
CA THR A 34 -3.98 -9.35 -10.30
C THR A 34 -2.97 -8.40 -10.91
N THR A 35 -3.47 -7.32 -11.49
CA THR A 35 -2.66 -6.42 -12.31
C THR A 35 -2.18 -5.21 -11.53
N GLU A 36 -2.89 -4.78 -10.47
CA GLU A 36 -2.60 -3.53 -9.76
C GLU A 36 -2.98 -3.62 -8.27
N ILE A 37 -2.08 -3.15 -7.40
CA ILE A 37 -2.29 -2.99 -5.94
C ILE A 37 -1.94 -1.55 -5.57
N GLY A 38 -2.88 -0.84 -4.95
CA GLY A 38 -2.68 0.51 -4.42
C GLY A 38 -3.03 0.58 -2.95
N GLY A 39 -2.24 1.33 -2.16
CA GLY A 39 -2.52 1.58 -0.75
C GLY A 39 -2.68 3.06 -0.45
N ILE A 40 -3.56 3.41 0.48
CA ILE A 40 -3.68 4.75 1.06
C ILE A 40 -3.72 4.61 2.58
N TYR A 41 -2.87 5.37 3.27
CA TYR A 41 -2.93 5.53 4.71
C TYR A 41 -3.43 6.93 5.07
N VAL A 42 -4.44 7.01 5.93
CA VAL A 42 -4.93 8.25 6.52
C VAL A 42 -4.97 8.08 8.02
N GLY A 43 -4.17 8.86 8.74
CA GLY A 43 -4.06 8.72 10.18
C GLY A 43 -3.41 9.91 10.86
N SER A 44 -3.52 9.91 12.18
CA SER A 44 -2.87 10.88 13.06
C SER A 44 -1.55 10.31 13.59
N ASN A 45 -0.52 11.15 13.63
CA ASN A 45 0.79 10.80 14.16
C ASN A 45 1.14 11.74 15.33
N PHE A 46 1.61 11.16 16.43
CA PHE A 46 2.24 11.90 17.52
C PHE A 46 3.74 11.90 17.32
N LEU A 47 4.36 13.08 17.35
CA LEU A 47 5.79 13.25 17.13
C LEU A 47 6.45 13.96 18.31
N VAL A 48 7.57 13.41 18.77
CA VAL A 48 8.45 14.06 19.73
C VAL A 48 9.69 14.55 18.96
N ARG A 49 10.01 15.83 19.12
CA ARG A 49 11.16 16.47 18.44
C ARG A 49 12.15 16.96 19.47
N TYR A 50 13.44 16.77 19.21
CA TYR A 50 14.50 17.27 20.07
C TYR A 50 15.30 18.37 19.36
N PRO A 51 15.29 19.62 19.83
CA PRO A 51 16.04 20.70 19.19
C PRO A 51 17.55 20.55 19.44
N MET A 52 18.35 20.68 18.38
CA MET A 52 19.81 20.59 18.40
C MET A 52 20.44 21.75 17.63
N ALA A 53 21.71 22.04 17.93
CA ALA A 53 22.49 23.13 17.36
C ALA A 53 21.81 24.50 17.56
N ILE A 54 21.66 24.88 18.83
CA ILE A 54 21.14 26.17 19.25
C ILE A 54 22.23 27.22 19.03
N SER A 55 21.89 28.32 18.38
CA SER A 55 22.77 29.47 18.16
C SER A 55 21.97 30.77 18.18
N GLU A 56 22.65 31.91 18.21
CA GLU A 56 21.97 33.22 18.20
C GLU A 56 21.06 33.40 16.96
N GLY A 57 21.43 32.82 15.82
CA GLY A 57 20.59 32.83 14.62
C GLY A 57 19.41 31.85 14.65
N TYR A 58 19.45 30.84 15.52
CA TYR A 58 18.44 29.79 15.66
C TYR A 58 18.25 29.43 17.15
N PRO A 59 17.60 30.29 17.95
CA PRO A 59 17.47 30.09 19.39
C PRO A 59 16.64 28.85 19.76
N ASN A 60 15.79 28.38 18.84
CA ASN A 60 14.99 27.16 19.01
C ASN A 60 15.67 25.91 18.42
N GLY A 61 16.93 25.99 18.01
CA GLY A 61 17.68 24.93 17.33
C GLY A 61 17.56 24.99 15.82
N ARG A 62 18.57 24.45 15.12
CA ARG A 62 18.60 24.32 13.65
C ARG A 62 18.21 22.92 13.19
N TRP A 63 18.62 21.91 13.96
CA TRP A 63 18.39 20.50 13.67
C TRP A 63 17.33 19.95 14.64
N PHE A 64 16.39 19.19 14.10
CA PHE A 64 15.26 18.64 14.83
C PHE A 64 15.14 17.17 14.44
N PRO A 65 15.94 16.26 15.03
CA PRO A 65 15.60 14.86 15.01
C PRO A 65 14.24 14.64 15.68
N TYR A 66 13.47 13.74 15.12
CA TYR A 66 12.17 13.39 15.66
C TYR A 66 11.84 11.92 15.46
N VAL A 67 11.08 11.40 16.40
CA VAL A 67 10.49 10.07 16.34
C VAL A 67 9.01 10.19 16.70
N GLY A 68 8.22 9.27 16.20
CA GLY A 68 6.79 9.30 16.39
C GLY A 68 6.14 7.95 16.13
N PHE A 69 4.91 7.87 16.57
CA PHE A 69 4.03 6.75 16.30
C PHE A 69 2.65 7.29 15.94
N GLY A 70 1.90 6.51 15.18
CA GLY A 70 0.57 6.87 14.76
C GLY A 70 -0.30 5.65 14.54
N VAL A 71 -1.59 5.94 14.49
CA VAL A 71 -2.64 4.98 14.19
C VAL A 71 -3.61 5.65 13.23
N GLY A 72 -4.15 4.87 12.31
CA GLY A 72 -5.02 5.39 11.26
C GLY A 72 -5.75 4.29 10.53
N ALA A 73 -6.54 4.72 9.53
CA ALA A 73 -7.14 3.83 8.58
C ALA A 73 -6.15 3.58 7.43
N HIS A 74 -5.91 2.31 7.13
CA HIS A 74 -5.21 1.88 5.94
C HIS A 74 -6.20 1.23 4.98
N GLN A 75 -6.32 1.76 3.77
CA GLN A 75 -7.13 1.19 2.72
C GLN A 75 -6.23 0.60 1.65
N MET A 76 -6.51 -0.63 1.24
CA MET A 76 -5.95 -1.23 0.04
C MET A 76 -7.01 -1.35 -1.03
N ALA A 77 -6.61 -1.01 -2.25
CA ALA A 77 -7.37 -1.17 -3.47
C ALA A 77 -6.63 -2.18 -4.36
N MET A 78 -7.35 -3.16 -4.86
CA MET A 78 -6.82 -4.17 -5.76
C MET A 78 -7.71 -4.25 -6.97
N LYS A 79 -7.09 -4.30 -8.15
CA LYS A 79 -7.78 -4.62 -9.38
C LYS A 79 -7.63 -6.11 -9.66
N PRO A 80 -8.60 -6.95 -9.25
CA PRO A 80 -8.66 -8.33 -9.70
C PRO A 80 -8.88 -8.32 -11.22
N GLY A 81 -7.98 -8.97 -11.94
CA GLY A 81 -8.19 -9.31 -13.34
C GLY A 81 -9.26 -10.39 -13.42
N GLY A 82 -10.52 -10.00 -13.58
CA GLY A 82 -11.61 -10.93 -13.88
C GLY A 82 -11.35 -11.66 -15.21
N ALA A 83 -11.78 -12.92 -15.30
CA ALA A 83 -11.67 -13.77 -16.49
C ALA A 83 -10.28 -13.76 -17.17
N ARG A 84 -9.21 -13.91 -16.36
CA ARG A 84 -7.81 -13.84 -16.84
C ARG A 84 -7.45 -12.54 -17.59
N GLY A 85 -8.15 -11.44 -17.30
CA GLY A 85 -7.97 -10.15 -17.97
C GLY A 85 -8.57 -10.07 -19.38
N VAL A 86 -9.40 -11.03 -19.78
CA VAL A 86 -9.90 -11.18 -21.16
C VAL A 86 -11.28 -10.54 -21.38
N GLU A 87 -12.09 -10.33 -20.33
CA GLU A 87 -13.46 -9.82 -20.49
C GLU A 87 -13.66 -8.39 -19.98
N LEU A 88 -14.14 -7.52 -20.87
CA LEU A 88 -14.55 -6.14 -20.56
C LEU A 88 -15.91 -6.07 -19.83
N PHE A 89 -16.75 -7.10 -19.96
CA PHE A 89 -18.14 -7.10 -19.49
C PHE A 89 -18.37 -7.70 -18.10
N ALA A 90 -17.40 -8.46 -17.57
CA ALA A 90 -17.44 -9.09 -16.23
C ALA A 90 -16.20 -8.72 -15.39
N ALA A 91 -15.62 -7.54 -15.63
CA ALA A 91 -14.50 -7.04 -14.84
C ALA A 91 -14.96 -6.81 -13.40
N VAL A 92 -14.31 -7.47 -12.44
CA VAL A 92 -14.48 -7.14 -11.03
C VAL A 92 -13.83 -5.77 -10.80
N THR A 93 -14.65 -4.73 -10.81
CA THR A 93 -14.19 -3.35 -10.68
C THR A 93 -13.80 -3.08 -9.23
N ASP A 94 -12.49 -3.01 -8.99
CA ASP A 94 -11.82 -2.49 -7.78
C ASP A 94 -12.33 -3.05 -6.42
N GLN A 95 -11.57 -3.97 -5.84
CA GLN A 95 -11.83 -4.42 -4.47
C GLN A 95 -11.09 -3.56 -3.47
N ARG A 96 -11.82 -3.06 -2.46
CA ARG A 96 -11.25 -2.21 -1.41
C ARG A 96 -11.46 -2.84 -0.04
N ASP A 97 -10.37 -2.93 0.72
CA ASP A 97 -10.40 -3.36 2.11
C ASP A 97 -9.78 -2.27 2.99
N THR A 98 -10.50 -1.86 4.03
CA THR A 98 -10.05 -0.84 4.99
C THR A 98 -9.85 -1.48 6.35
N THR A 99 -8.65 -1.34 6.88
CA THR A 99 -8.26 -1.88 8.19
C THR A 99 -7.59 -0.79 9.02
N ILE A 100 -7.29 -1.12 10.28
CA ILE A 100 -6.50 -0.27 11.16
C ILE A 100 -5.03 -0.49 10.83
N GLY A 101 -4.32 0.60 10.56
CA GLY A 101 -2.87 0.63 10.34
C GLY A 101 -2.14 1.30 11.50
N PHE A 102 -0.97 0.77 11.82
CA PHE A 102 -0.02 1.35 12.76
C PHE A 102 1.16 1.89 12.00
N GLN A 103 1.62 3.07 12.39
CA GLN A 103 2.73 3.74 11.74
C GLN A 103 3.80 4.10 12.75
N GLY A 104 5.05 3.71 12.49
CA GLY A 104 6.23 4.23 13.14
C GLY A 104 6.89 5.28 12.27
N VAL A 105 7.35 6.39 12.85
CA VAL A 105 7.99 7.47 12.09
C VAL A 105 9.30 7.86 12.76
N GLY A 106 10.34 8.03 11.96
CA GLY A 106 11.62 8.56 12.39
C GLY A 106 12.19 9.48 11.32
N GLY A 107 12.68 10.64 11.71
CA GLY A 107 13.19 11.58 10.74
C GLY A 107 14.04 12.70 11.33
N LEU A 108 14.52 13.53 10.43
CA LEU A 108 15.36 14.67 10.73
C LEU A 108 14.86 15.86 9.94
N LYS A 109 14.62 16.98 10.63
CA LYS A 109 14.26 18.26 10.02
C LYS A 109 15.35 19.28 10.29
N VAL A 110 15.75 20.04 9.27
CA VAL A 110 16.82 21.05 9.36
C VAL A 110 16.32 22.36 8.79
N HIS A 111 16.39 23.44 9.57
CA HIS A 111 16.07 24.77 9.07
C HIS A 111 17.19 25.28 8.17
N LEU A 112 16.83 25.59 6.92
CA LEU A 112 17.70 26.23 5.94
C LEU A 112 17.63 27.75 6.12
N PHE A 113 16.41 28.26 6.29
CA PHE A 113 16.07 29.66 6.56
C PHE A 113 14.97 29.74 7.62
N LYS A 114 14.65 30.95 8.10
CA LYS A 114 13.62 31.19 9.13
C LYS A 114 12.28 30.50 8.86
N TYR A 115 11.87 30.42 7.58
CA TYR A 115 10.58 29.82 7.19
C TYR A 115 10.69 28.55 6.36
N VAL A 116 11.90 28.13 5.97
CA VAL A 116 12.10 26.98 5.08
C VAL A 116 13.01 25.97 5.76
N ALA A 117 12.52 24.74 5.87
CA ALA A 117 13.25 23.63 6.44
C ALA A 117 13.24 22.42 5.51
N ALA A 118 14.40 21.81 5.30
CA ALA A 118 14.48 20.50 4.67
C ALA A 118 14.15 19.41 5.69
N PHE A 119 13.62 18.28 5.23
CA PHE A 119 13.40 17.12 6.07
C PHE A 119 13.66 15.83 5.31
N VAL A 120 14.05 14.80 6.05
CA VAL A 120 14.06 13.40 5.61
C VAL A 120 13.33 12.59 6.67
N GLU A 121 12.44 11.70 6.22
CA GLU A 121 11.54 10.95 7.09
C GLU A 121 11.39 9.52 6.57
N ALA A 122 11.65 8.57 7.46
CA ALA A 122 11.36 7.16 7.29
C ALA A 122 10.08 6.82 8.05
N LYS A 123 9.16 6.13 7.37
CA LYS A 123 7.87 5.70 7.88
C LYS A 123 7.78 4.20 7.76
N TYR A 124 7.66 3.53 8.89
CA TYR A 124 7.27 2.13 8.95
C TYR A 124 5.75 2.06 9.01
N LEU A 125 5.11 1.31 8.11
CA LEU A 125 3.67 1.06 8.16
C LEU A 125 3.39 -0.43 8.28
N TYR A 126 2.54 -0.75 9.25
CA TYR A 126 2.01 -2.09 9.47
C TYR A 126 0.48 -2.07 9.39
N ALA A 127 -0.11 -2.88 8.52
CA ALA A 127 -1.56 -3.03 8.41
C ALA A 127 -1.95 -4.45 7.96
N HIS A 128 -2.92 -5.06 8.63
CA HIS A 128 -3.37 -6.42 8.30
C HIS A 128 -4.76 -6.43 7.68
N HIS A 129 -4.86 -7.02 6.50
CA HIS A 129 -6.06 -7.09 5.67
C HIS A 129 -6.56 -8.53 5.57
N ARG A 130 -7.89 -8.68 5.57
CA ARG A 130 -8.58 -9.99 5.52
C ARG A 130 -9.73 -10.03 4.50
N GLY A 131 -10.15 -8.88 3.98
CA GLY A 131 -11.26 -8.76 3.04
C GLY A 131 -10.82 -8.66 1.59
N LEU A 132 -9.59 -9.07 1.27
CA LEU A 132 -9.07 -9.03 -0.09
C LEU A 132 -9.47 -10.31 -0.82
N SER A 133 -9.81 -10.21 -2.09
CA SER A 133 -10.09 -11.40 -2.87
C SER A 133 -9.62 -11.29 -4.32
N SER A 134 -9.25 -12.43 -4.88
CA SER A 134 -8.65 -12.52 -6.20
C SER A 134 -8.93 -13.90 -6.78
N ASP A 135 -8.96 -14.03 -8.11
CA ASP A 135 -8.88 -15.33 -8.77
C ASP A 135 -7.42 -15.82 -8.77
N ARG A 136 -6.90 -16.10 -7.58
CA ARG A 136 -5.50 -16.49 -7.35
C ARG A 136 -5.09 -17.79 -8.05
N TYR A 137 -6.05 -18.64 -8.42
CA TYR A 137 -5.78 -19.95 -9.01
C TYR A 137 -6.23 -20.06 -10.48
N GLY A 138 -6.67 -18.96 -11.09
CA GLY A 138 -7.15 -18.96 -12.48
C GLY A 138 -8.35 -19.91 -12.69
N GLN A 139 -9.17 -20.05 -11.64
CA GLN A 139 -10.34 -20.92 -11.55
C GLN A 139 -11.54 -20.37 -12.33
N SER A 140 -11.58 -19.06 -12.57
CA SER A 140 -12.62 -18.46 -13.39
C SER A 140 -12.53 -19.03 -14.80
N ALA A 141 -13.70 -19.31 -15.39
CA ALA A 141 -13.77 -19.85 -16.74
C ALA A 141 -13.05 -18.93 -17.75
N GLN A 142 -12.26 -19.52 -18.64
CA GLN A 142 -11.63 -18.83 -19.77
C GLN A 142 -12.64 -18.78 -20.93
N THR A 143 -13.67 -17.95 -20.83
CA THR A 143 -14.66 -17.82 -21.89
C THR A 143 -14.14 -16.93 -23.02
N VAL A 144 -13.85 -17.55 -24.17
CA VAL A 144 -13.58 -16.88 -25.45
C VAL A 144 -14.87 -16.74 -26.26
N ALA A 145 -16.03 -16.70 -25.60
CA ALA A 145 -17.33 -16.68 -26.26
C ALA A 145 -18.00 -15.31 -26.05
N PRO A 146 -17.98 -14.40 -27.06
CA PRO A 146 -18.49 -13.02 -26.92
C PRO A 146 -20.01 -12.91 -26.63
N PHE A 147 -20.72 -14.03 -26.55
CA PHE A 147 -22.17 -14.11 -26.31
C PHE A 147 -22.59 -15.29 -25.41
N GLY A 148 -21.64 -15.96 -24.73
CA GLY A 148 -21.94 -17.01 -23.76
C GLY A 148 -22.24 -16.40 -22.39
N GLY A 149 -23.15 -17.01 -21.62
CA GLY A 149 -23.56 -16.51 -20.30
C GLY A 149 -22.40 -16.22 -19.34
N GLN A 150 -22.67 -15.43 -18.29
CA GLN A 150 -21.66 -14.97 -17.33
C GLN A 150 -20.73 -16.13 -16.93
N PRO A 151 -19.40 -15.99 -17.10
CA PRO A 151 -18.48 -17.01 -16.63
C PRO A 151 -18.63 -17.20 -15.12
N ASP A 152 -18.47 -18.44 -14.65
CA ASP A 152 -18.33 -18.73 -13.23
C ASP A 152 -17.08 -18.00 -12.73
N LEU A 153 -17.30 -16.82 -12.14
CA LEU A 153 -16.28 -16.01 -11.52
C LEU A 153 -15.95 -16.62 -10.17
N VAL A 154 -14.74 -17.16 -10.02
CA VAL A 154 -14.28 -17.72 -8.76
C VAL A 154 -13.40 -16.69 -8.05
N VAL A 155 -13.84 -16.27 -6.87
CA VAL A 155 -13.18 -15.25 -6.07
C VAL A 155 -12.66 -15.89 -4.79
N ASN A 156 -11.34 -15.99 -4.66
CA ASN A 156 -10.70 -16.59 -3.49
C ASN A 156 -10.39 -15.50 -2.45
N PRO A 157 -11.01 -15.54 -1.25
CA PRO A 157 -10.67 -14.63 -0.17
C PRO A 157 -9.26 -14.95 0.36
N TYR A 158 -8.47 -13.93 0.62
CA TYR A 158 -7.15 -14.09 1.21
C TYR A 158 -6.81 -12.94 2.16
N SER A 159 -5.88 -13.22 3.05
CA SER A 159 -5.37 -12.26 4.01
C SER A 159 -3.95 -11.84 3.63
N SER A 160 -3.66 -10.55 3.77
CA SER A 160 -2.35 -9.97 3.47
C SER A 160 -1.96 -8.99 4.56
N THR A 161 -0.69 -9.03 4.97
CA THR A 161 -0.10 -8.03 5.87
C THR A 161 0.78 -7.11 5.05
N ILE A 162 0.54 -5.81 5.16
CA ILE A 162 1.42 -4.76 4.68
C ILE A 162 2.44 -4.46 5.76
N ASP A 163 3.70 -4.55 5.36
CA ASP A 163 4.86 -4.28 6.17
C ASP A 163 5.86 -3.55 5.27
N THR A 164 5.84 -2.21 5.31
CA THR A 164 6.59 -1.39 4.35
C THR A 164 7.28 -0.23 5.05
N VAL A 165 8.53 0.01 4.66
CA VAL A 165 9.29 1.20 5.01
C VAL A 165 9.27 2.17 3.84
N LEU A 166 8.71 3.35 4.05
CA LEU A 166 8.73 4.46 3.10
C LEU A 166 9.70 5.53 3.57
N VAL A 167 10.70 5.83 2.75
CA VAL A 167 11.61 6.96 2.97
C VAL A 167 11.23 8.07 2.02
N HIS A 168 11.08 9.29 2.53
CA HIS A 168 10.88 10.47 1.70
C HIS A 168 11.67 11.65 2.26
N ALA A 169 12.06 12.55 1.36
CA ALA A 169 12.74 13.78 1.70
C ALA A 169 12.09 14.94 0.96
N GLY A 170 12.17 16.13 1.52
CA GLY A 170 11.56 17.31 0.90
C GLY A 170 11.85 18.59 1.65
N LEU A 171 11.14 19.65 1.22
CA LEU A 171 11.15 20.95 1.85
C LEU A 171 9.80 21.19 2.53
N SER A 172 9.85 21.88 3.66
CA SER A 172 8.69 22.28 4.45
C SER A 172 8.75 23.78 4.70
N MET A 173 7.60 24.43 4.60
CA MET A 173 7.44 25.86 4.89
C MET A 173 6.55 26.02 6.12
N HIS A 174 6.96 26.88 7.06
CA HIS A 174 6.12 27.23 8.20
C HIS A 174 5.32 28.50 7.87
N PHE A 175 4.00 28.39 7.88
CA PHE A 175 3.07 29.51 7.80
C PHE A 175 2.40 29.69 9.16
N ASP A 176 2.40 30.92 9.65
CA ASP A 176 1.61 31.31 10.81
C ASP A 176 0.27 31.84 10.29
N TRP A 177 -0.76 30.99 10.32
CA TRP A 177 -2.12 31.41 9.98
C TRP A 177 -2.73 32.06 11.23
N LYS A 178 -2.71 33.39 11.26
CA LYS A 178 -3.53 34.15 12.22
C LYS A 178 -4.89 34.43 11.58
N PRO A 179 -6.00 34.12 12.26
CA PRO A 179 -7.34 34.48 11.80
C PRO A 179 -7.56 36.00 11.79
#